data_AF-A0A7Y7TD06-F1
#
_entry.id   AF-A0A7Y7TD06-F1
#
_cell.length_a   1.000
_cell.length_b   1.000
_cell.length_c   1.000
_cell.angle_alpha   90.00
_cell.angle_beta   90.00
_cell.angle_gamma   90.00
#
_symmetry.space_group_name_H-M   'P 1'
#
loop_
_entity.id
_entity.type
_entity.pdbx_description
1 polymer ?
#
loop_
_entity_poly.entity_id
_entity_poly.type
_entity_poly.pdbx_seq_one_letter_code
_entity_poly.pdbx_strand_id
1 'polypeptide(L)'
;MITTLELLNRLCELKQVHSTREVAKLLGIGHATVQNWRNGKTMSDDLACEVAEILGLDVDLTLLAILAERSKNQRTIEVIERVIEDKKRA
;
A
#
# COMPACT_ATOMS: atom_id res chain seq x y z
N MET A 1 -9.19 -4.13 4.31
CA MET A 1 -7.80 -4.43 3.89
C MET A 1 -6.96 -3.16 4.04
N ILE A 2 -5.62 -3.24 4.09
CA ILE A 2 -4.79 -2.03 4.08
C ILE A 2 -4.88 -1.36 2.70
N THR A 3 -4.81 -0.03 2.64
CA THR A 3 -4.85 0.72 1.37
C THR A 3 -3.52 1.41 1.11
N THR A 4 -3.35 1.91 -0.11
CA THR A 4 -2.21 2.75 -0.50
C THR A 4 -2.05 3.96 0.42
N LEU A 5 -3.16 4.63 0.76
CA LEU A 5 -3.12 5.80 1.65
C LEU A 5 -2.75 5.42 3.08
N GLU A 6 -3.26 4.28 3.57
CA GLU A 6 -2.93 3.76 4.89
C GLU A 6 -1.44 3.33 4.98
N LEU A 7 -0.91 2.66 3.94
CA LEU A 7 0.53 2.36 3.83
C LEU A 7 1.38 3.62 3.85
N LEU A 8 0.99 4.64 3.07
CA LEU A 8 1.69 5.92 3.02
C LEU A 8 1.71 6.59 4.40
N ASN A 9 0.57 6.63 5.10
CA ASN A 9 0.49 7.26 6.42
C ASN A 9 1.36 6.53 7.44
N ARG A 10 1.29 5.20 7.50
CA ARG A 10 2.14 4.38 8.38
C ARG A 10 3.62 4.55 8.06
N LEU A 11 3.99 4.66 6.79
CA LEU A 11 5.36 4.93 6.38
C LEU A 11 5.82 6.30 6.88
N CYS A 12 4.96 7.32 6.74
CA CYS A 12 5.25 8.67 7.24
C CYS A 12 5.50 8.67 8.75
N GLU A 13 4.65 7.97 9.50
CA GLU A 13 4.78 7.81 10.94
C GLU A 13 6.04 7.05 11.33
N LEU A 14 6.30 5.87 10.74
CA LEU A 14 7.47 5.05 11.08
C LEU A 14 8.78 5.79 10.79
N LYS A 15 8.85 6.53 9.69
CA LYS A 15 10.08 7.20 9.24
C LYS A 15 10.16 8.66 9.68
N GLN A 16 9.16 9.17 10.39
CA GLN A 16 9.07 10.57 10.84
C GLN A 16 9.28 11.56 9.68
N VAL A 17 8.62 11.29 8.54
CA VAL A 17 8.64 12.18 7.37
C VAL A 17 7.29 12.87 7.25
N HIS A 18 7.31 14.18 6.94
CA HIS A 18 6.12 15.03 7.06
C HIS A 18 5.71 15.68 5.74
N SER A 19 6.51 15.53 4.70
CA SER A 19 6.24 16.13 3.38
C SER A 19 6.30 15.12 2.24
N THR A 20 5.54 15.40 1.17
CA THR A 20 5.59 14.64 -0.10
C THR A 20 7.01 14.54 -0.64
N ARG A 21 7.83 15.58 -0.46
CA ARG A 21 9.24 15.61 -0.86
C ARG A 21 10.10 14.61 -0.10
N GLU A 22 9.94 14.54 1.22
CA GLU A 22 10.70 13.61 2.05
C GLU A 22 10.33 12.17 1.74
N VAL A 23 9.04 11.87 1.57
CA VAL A 23 8.58 10.54 1.14
C VAL A 23 9.15 10.18 -0.23
N ALA A 24 9.08 11.09 -1.19
CA ALA A 24 9.60 10.87 -2.54
C ALA A 24 11.12 10.57 -2.51
N LYS A 25 11.88 11.33 -1.71
CA LYS A 25 13.31 11.10 -1.51
C LYS A 25 13.59 9.76 -0.81
N LEU A 26 12.82 9.43 0.23
CA LEU A 26 12.95 8.19 0.99
C LEU A 26 12.79 6.96 0.09
N LEU A 27 11.79 6.97 -0.78
CA LEU A 27 11.46 5.85 -1.67
C LEU A 27 12.15 5.93 -3.05
N GLY A 28 12.94 6.97 -3.32
CA GLY A 28 13.60 7.14 -4.63
C GLY A 28 12.64 7.37 -5.79
N ILE A 29 11.45 7.95 -5.55
CA ILE A 29 10.40 8.16 -6.56
C ILE A 29 10.13 9.64 -6.83
N GLY A 30 9.32 9.92 -7.85
CA GLY A 30 8.86 11.27 -8.16
C GLY A 30 7.80 11.80 -7.18
N HIS A 31 7.81 13.12 -6.93
CA HIS A 31 6.82 13.81 -6.09
C HIS A 31 5.37 13.61 -6.56
N ALA A 32 5.16 13.59 -7.88
CA ALA A 32 3.85 13.40 -8.48
C ALA A 32 3.26 12.03 -8.11
N THR A 33 4.09 10.99 -7.95
CA THR A 33 3.66 9.65 -7.54
C THR A 33 3.07 9.68 -6.13
N VAL A 34 3.75 10.31 -5.17
CA VAL A 34 3.26 10.45 -3.79
C VAL A 34 1.98 11.30 -3.75
N GLN A 35 1.91 12.37 -4.56
CA GLN A 35 0.70 13.20 -4.64
C GLN A 35 -0.49 12.42 -5.23
N ASN A 36 -0.24 11.58 -6.24
CA ASN A 36 -1.26 10.73 -6.83
C ASN A 36 -1.84 9.76 -5.80
N TRP A 37 -1.01 9.19 -4.92
CA TRP A 37 -1.48 8.34 -3.80
C TRP A 37 -2.40 9.08 -2.84
N ARG A 38 -2.04 10.31 -2.46
CA ARG A 38 -2.89 11.17 -1.63
C ARG A 38 -4.22 11.53 -2.31
N ASN A 39 -4.25 11.50 -3.65
CA ASN A 39 -5.42 11.77 -4.47
C ASN A 39 -6.18 10.48 -4.87
N GLY A 40 -5.92 9.35 -4.20
CA GLY A 40 -6.67 8.10 -4.40
C GLY A 40 -6.21 7.24 -5.57
N LYS A 41 -5.00 7.46 -6.11
CA LYS A 41 -4.34 6.48 -6.97
C LYS A 41 -3.62 5.43 -6.13
N THR A 42 -3.41 4.25 -6.68
CA THR A 42 -2.79 3.14 -5.96
C THR A 42 -1.27 3.08 -6.15
N MET A 43 -0.58 2.49 -5.17
CA MET A 43 0.83 2.10 -5.31
C MET A 43 1.02 1.06 -6.42
N SER A 44 2.21 1.02 -7.01
CA SER A 44 2.61 -0.12 -7.84
C SER A 44 2.87 -1.34 -6.96
N ASP A 45 2.87 -2.52 -7.57
CA ASP A 45 3.08 -3.79 -6.86
C ASP A 45 4.46 -3.82 -6.17
N ASP A 46 5.52 -3.43 -6.89
CA ASP A 46 6.88 -3.40 -6.33
C ASP A 46 7.00 -2.46 -5.12
N LEU A 47 6.44 -1.24 -5.21
CA LEU A 47 6.48 -0.27 -4.11
C LEU A 47 5.62 -0.71 -2.94
N ALA A 48 4.49 -1.37 -3.19
CA ALA A 48 3.66 -1.94 -2.13
C ALA A 48 4.43 -3.00 -1.35
N CYS A 49 5.17 -3.89 -2.03
CA CYS A 49 6.01 -4.89 -1.40
C CYS A 49 7.16 -4.26 -0.61
N GLU A 50 7.89 -3.30 -1.19
CA GLU A 50 9.00 -2.60 -0.50
C GLU A 50 8.49 -1.87 0.76
N VAL A 51 7.37 -1.15 0.66
CA VAL A 51 6.78 -0.45 1.82
C VAL A 51 6.28 -1.45 2.87
N ALA A 52 5.73 -2.60 2.46
CA ALA A 52 5.33 -3.66 3.39
C ALA A 52 6.53 -4.18 4.20
N GLU A 53 7.66 -4.47 3.54
CA GLU A 53 8.90 -4.90 4.20
C GLU A 53 9.41 -3.83 5.18
N ILE A 54 9.42 -2.55 4.76
CA ILE A 54 9.83 -1.43 5.62
C ILE A 54 8.95 -1.33 6.87
N LEU A 55 7.65 -1.57 6.73
CA LEU A 55 6.66 -1.50 7.80
C LEU A 55 6.58 -2.78 8.66
N GLY A 56 7.30 -3.85 8.28
CA GLY A 56 7.19 -5.15 8.94
C GLY A 56 5.81 -5.81 8.77
N LEU A 57 5.13 -5.55 7.66
CA LEU A 57 3.84 -6.16 7.31
C LEU A 57 4.06 -7.45 6.50
N ASP A 58 3.04 -8.33 6.48
CA ASP A 58 3.02 -9.48 5.57
C ASP A 58 2.92 -8.97 4.12
N VAL A 59 3.96 -9.25 3.33
CA VAL A 59 4.11 -8.76 1.95
C VAL A 59 3.00 -9.28 1.05
N ASP A 60 2.64 -10.56 1.16
CA ASP A 60 1.60 -11.17 0.33
C ASP A 60 0.24 -10.55 0.61
N LEU A 61 -0.12 -10.37 1.89
CA LEU A 61 -1.38 -9.77 2.29
C LEU A 61 -1.46 -8.29 1.88
N THR A 62 -0.33 -7.60 1.93
CA THR A 62 -0.24 -6.20 1.50
C THR A 62 -0.41 -6.09 -0.01
N LEU A 63 0.29 -6.92 -0.79
CA LEU A 63 0.16 -6.96 -2.24
C LEU A 63 -1.27 -7.31 -2.66
N LEU A 64 -1.87 -8.33 -2.06
CA LEU A 64 -3.27 -8.69 -2.29
C LEU A 64 -4.21 -7.51 -2.04
N ALA A 65 -4.01 -6.77 -0.94
CA ALA A 65 -4.81 -5.61 -0.61
C ALA A 65 -4.70 -4.50 -1.68
N ILE A 66 -3.49 -4.23 -2.19
CA ILE A 66 -3.26 -3.25 -3.27
C ILE A 66 -3.85 -3.72 -4.61
N LEU A 67 -3.77 -5.02 -4.92
CA LEU A 67 -4.44 -5.60 -6.08
C LEU A 67 -5.96 -5.43 -6.00
N ALA A 68 -6.54 -5.64 -4.82
CA ALA A 68 -7.97 -5.43 -4.60
C ALA A 68 -8.35 -3.95 -4.72
N GLU A 69 -7.62 -3.03 -4.09
CA GLU A 69 -7.84 -1.58 -4.17
C GLU A 69 -7.82 -1.06 -5.62
N ARG A 70 -6.94 -1.61 -6.45
CA ARG A 70 -6.80 -1.24 -7.88
C ARG A 70 -7.84 -1.90 -8.78
N SER A 71 -8.44 -3.02 -8.35
CA SER A 71 -9.36 -3.81 -9.17
C SER A 71 -10.67 -3.06 -9.45
N LYS A 72 -11.21 -3.23 -10.65
CA LYS A 72 -12.57 -2.82 -11.01
C LYS A 72 -13.57 -3.98 -11.00
N ASN A 73 -13.07 -5.20 -10.76
CA ASN A 73 -13.89 -6.40 -10.76
C ASN A 73 -14.28 -6.74 -9.33
N GLN A 74 -15.57 -6.60 -9.03
CA GLN A 74 -16.14 -6.84 -7.71
C GLN A 74 -15.88 -8.27 -7.21
N ARG A 75 -15.98 -9.29 -8.09
CA ARG A 75 -15.73 -10.69 -7.70
C ARG A 75 -14.27 -10.90 -7.30
N THR A 76 -13.34 -10.25 -8.00
CA THR A 76 -11.91 -10.31 -7.65
C THR A 76 -11.67 -9.71 -6.26
N ILE A 77 -12.29 -8.55 -5.98
CA ILE A 77 -12.18 -7.89 -4.67
C ILE A 77 -12.68 -8.81 -3.56
N GLU A 78 -13.89 -9.36 -3.71
CA GLU A 78 -14.50 -10.26 -2.71
C GLU A 78 -13.69 -11.52 -2.47
N VAL A 79 -13.09 -12.11 -3.51
CA VAL A 79 -12.22 -13.29 -3.38
C VAL A 79 -10.97 -12.92 -2.56
N ILE A 80 -10.33 -11.80 -2.88
CA ILE A 80 -9.12 -11.36 -2.18
C ILE A 80 -9.43 -11.03 -0.72
N GLU A 81 -10.55 -10.35 -0.44
CA GLU A 81 -10.98 -10.06 0.93
C GLU A 81 -11.13 -11.34 1.75
N ARG A 82 -11.77 -12.37 1.20
CA ARG A 82 -11.89 -13.67 1.89
C ARG A 82 -10.53 -14.30 2.15
N VAL A 83 -9.64 -14.35 1.15
CA VAL A 83 -8.29 -14.92 1.30
C VAL A 83 -7.49 -14.21 2.40
N ILE A 84 -7.57 -12.87 2.46
CA ILE A 84 -6.89 -12.08 3.50
C ILE A 84 -7.46 -12.40 4.88
N GLU A 85 -8.78 -12.51 5.02
CA GLU A 85 -9.41 -12.83 6.31
C GLU A 85 -9.13 -14.26 6.76
N ASP A 86 -9.06 -15.23 5.84
CA ASP A 86 -8.71 -16.61 6.16
C ASP A 86 -7.25 -16.72 6.64
N LYS A 87 -6.30 -16.06 5.97
CA LYS A 87 -4.88 -16.10 6.36
C LYS A 87 -4.62 -15.41 7.72
N LYS A 88 -5.41 -14.39 8.08
CA LYS A 88 -5.31 -13.74 9.41
C LYS A 88 -5.82 -14.62 10.57
N ARG A 89 -6.66 -15.61 10.28
CA ARG A 89 -7.26 -16.52 11.26
C ARG A 89 -6.44 -17.78 11.48
N ALA A 90 -5.55 -18.11 10.55
CA ALA A 90 -4.60 -19.21 10.62
C ALA A 90 -3.41 -18.86 11.51
#